data_AF-A0A369K745-F1
#
_entry.id   AF-A0A369K745-F1
#
_cell.length_a   1.000
_cell.length_b   1.000
_cell.length_c   1.000
_cell.angle_alpha   90.00
_cell.angle_beta   90.00
_cell.angle_gamma   90.00
#
_symmetry.space_group_name_H-M   'P 1'
#
loop_
_entity.id
_entity.type
_entity.pdbx_description
1 polymer ?
#
loop_
_entity_poly.entity_id
_entity_poly.type
_entity_poly.pdbx_seq_one_letter_code
_entity_poly.pdbx_strand_id
1 'polypeptide(L)' 'MPSAPTLKHFILKQQVFDLYRYAIRASRVIPDPVTRRETVAWIRSEFERNKHVTDISLIEEKLKICRREIRQILPCP' A
#
# COMPACT_ATOMS: atom_id res chain seq x y z
N MET A 1 -3.83 -27.24 2.58
CA MET A 1 -5.13 -26.54 2.42
C MET A 1 -4.95 -25.11 2.89
N PRO A 2 -5.34 -24.08 2.12
CA PRO A 2 -5.33 -22.72 2.64
C PRO A 2 -6.28 -22.65 3.83
N SER A 3 -5.78 -22.14 4.97
CA SER A 3 -6.60 -21.94 6.15
C SER A 3 -7.63 -20.83 5.90
N ALA A 4 -8.80 -20.95 6.52
CA ALA A 4 -9.81 -19.90 6.44
C ALA A 4 -9.25 -18.57 6.97
N PRO A 5 -9.59 -17.42 6.35
CA PRO A 5 -9.12 -16.13 6.79
C PRO A 5 -9.57 -15.84 8.23
N THR A 6 -8.61 -15.44 9.07
CA THR A 6 -8.86 -15.07 10.47
C THR A 6 -9.25 -13.59 10.59
N LEU A 7 -9.82 -13.18 11.73
CA LEU A 7 -10.11 -11.77 12.03
C LEU A 7 -8.90 -10.84 11.76
N LYS A 8 -7.69 -11.30 12.09
CA LYS A 8 -6.45 -10.54 11.85
C LYS A 8 -6.22 -10.26 10.36
N HIS A 9 -6.56 -11.20 9.46
CA HIS A 9 -6.49 -10.96 8.01
C HIS A 9 -7.45 -9.84 7.58
N PHE A 10 -8.65 -9.78 8.14
CA PHE A 10 -9.62 -8.71 7.82
C PHE A 10 -9.14 -7.34 8.28
N ILE A 11 -8.60 -7.25 9.50
CA ILE A 11 -8.03 -6.01 10.05
C ILE A 11 -6.86 -5.54 9.19
N LEU A 12 -5.91 -6.43 8.87
CA LEU A 12 -4.75 -6.09 8.05
C LEU A 12 -5.16 -5.67 6.63
N LYS A 13 -6.15 -6.35 6.03
CA LYS A 13 -6.70 -5.97 4.72
C LYS A 13 -7.29 -4.56 4.74
N GLN A 14 -7.96 -4.17 5.82
CA GLN A 14 -8.45 -2.79 5.98
C GLN A 14 -7.29 -1.80 6.00
N GLN A 15 -6.27 -2.05 6.82
CA GLN A 15 -5.10 -1.17 6.91
C GLN A 15 -4.34 -1.04 5.58
N VAL A 16 -4.25 -2.12 4.80
CA VAL A 16 -3.69 -2.12 3.44
C VAL A 16 -4.50 -1.18 2.55
N PHE A 17 -5.83 -1.29 2.54
CA PHE A 17 -6.67 -0.39 1.73
C PHE A 17 -6.60 1.06 2.17
N ASP A 18 -6.52 1.33 3.47
CA ASP A 18 -6.39 2.69 3.98
C ASP A 18 -5.07 3.32 3.56
N LEU A 19 -3.98 2.55 3.63
CA LEU A 19 -2.68 3.00 3.14
C LEU A 19 -2.70 3.27 1.63
N TYR A 20 -3.30 2.38 0.84
CA TYR A 20 -3.44 2.58 -0.60
C TYR A 20 -4.19 3.88 -0.91
N ARG A 21 -5.36 4.09 -0.29
CA ARG A 21 -6.16 5.30 -0.49
C ARG A 21 -5.40 6.55 -0.05
N TYR A 22 -4.68 6.49 1.07
CA TYR A 22 -3.82 7.58 1.53
C TYR A 22 -2.76 7.93 0.48
N ALA A 23 -2.02 6.93 -0.02
CA ALA A 23 -0.97 7.14 -1.01
C ALA A 23 -1.50 7.77 -2.31
N ILE A 24 -2.64 7.29 -2.80
CA ILE A 24 -3.30 7.87 -3.98
C ILE A 24 -3.70 9.33 -3.73
N ARG A 25 -4.23 9.67 -2.55
CA ARG A 25 -4.59 11.07 -2.22
C ARG A 25 -3.37 11.96 -2.11
N ALA A 26 -2.33 11.53 -1.40
CA ALA A 26 -1.09 12.28 -1.23
C ALA A 26 -0.37 12.52 -2.57
N SER A 27 -0.46 11.58 -3.53
CA SER A 27 0.10 11.76 -4.87
C SER A 27 -0.52 12.94 -5.65
N ARG A 28 -1.72 13.43 -5.26
CA ARG A 28 -2.39 14.55 -5.95
C ARG A 28 -1.67 15.88 -5.77
N VAL A 29 -0.83 16.00 -4.74
CA VAL A 29 -0.02 17.20 -4.45
C VAL A 29 1.13 17.37 -5.45
N ILE A 30 1.52 16.30 -6.15
CA ILE A 30 2.56 16.34 -7.18
C ILE A 30 2.07 17.22 -8.36
N PRO A 31 2.73 18.35 -8.65
CA PRO A 31 2.27 19.30 -9.65
C PRO A 31 2.49 18.79 -11.08
N ASP A 32 3.62 18.12 -11.32
CA ASP A 32 3.94 17.56 -12.63
C ASP A 32 3.04 16.35 -12.94
N PRO A 33 2.21 16.40 -14.01
CA PRO A 33 1.24 15.36 -14.29
C PRO A 33 1.87 14.03 -14.70
N VAL A 34 3.05 14.05 -15.32
CA VAL A 34 3.78 12.84 -15.73
C VAL A 34 4.31 12.12 -14.49
N THR A 35 5.06 12.82 -13.64
CA THR A 35 5.57 12.33 -12.36
C THR A 35 4.45 11.81 -11.48
N ARG A 36 3.32 12.51 -11.40
CA ARG A 36 2.14 12.04 -10.65
C ARG A 36 1.60 10.72 -11.20
N ARG A 37 1.49 10.58 -12.52
CA ARG A 37 1.01 9.35 -13.17
C ARG A 37 1.96 8.19 -12.91
N GLU A 38 3.26 8.42 -13.05
CA GLU A 38 4.30 7.43 -12.77
C GLU A 38 4.29 7.00 -11.30
N THR A 39 4.19 7.95 -10.37
CA THR A 39 4.08 7.69 -8.93
C THR A 39 2.86 6.83 -8.62
N VAL A 40 1.70 7.15 -9.17
CA VAL A 40 0.47 6.36 -8.99
C VAL A 40 0.63 4.96 -9.58
N ALA A 41 1.24 4.83 -10.75
CA ALA A 41 1.51 3.53 -11.38
C ALA A 41 2.46 2.68 -10.54
N TRP A 42 3.52 3.28 -10.02
CA TRP A 42 4.46 2.63 -9.11
C TRP A 42 3.75 2.14 -7.84
N ILE A 43 2.98 3.01 -7.17
CA ILE A 43 2.19 2.64 -5.97
C ILE A 43 1.29 1.45 -6.29
N ARG A 44 0.50 1.49 -7.37
CA ARG A 44 -0.37 0.38 -7.75
C ARG A 44 0.40 -0.93 -7.95
N SER A 45 1.58 -0.85 -8.58
CA SER A 45 2.40 -2.02 -8.83
C SER A 45 2.91 -2.68 -7.53
N GLU A 46 3.23 -1.90 -6.50
CA GLU A 46 3.64 -2.42 -5.19
C GLU A 46 2.51 -3.21 -4.52
N PHE A 47 1.29 -2.67 -4.50
CA PHE A 47 0.13 -3.36 -3.92
C PHE A 47 -0.24 -4.62 -4.72
N GLU A 48 -0.15 -4.56 -6.04
CA GLU A 48 -0.47 -5.69 -6.92
C GLU A 48 0.53 -6.85 -6.74
N ARG A 49 1.83 -6.56 -6.60
CA ARG A 49 2.87 -7.57 -6.32
C ARG A 49 2.59 -8.36 -5.03
N ASN A 50 2.01 -7.72 -4.03
CA ASN A 50 1.78 -8.32 -2.71
C ASN A 50 0.35 -8.86 -2.52
N LYS A 51 -0.52 -8.80 -3.54
CA LYS A 51 -1.96 -9.15 -3.40
C LYS A 51 -2.23 -10.61 -3.00
N HIS A 52 -1.29 -11.50 -3.26
CA HIS A 52 -1.40 -12.93 -2.99
C HIS A 52 -0.75 -13.34 -1.66
N VAL A 53 -0.19 -12.39 -0.91
CA VAL A 53 0.40 -12.67 0.40
C VAL A 53 -0.71 -12.98 1.40
N THR A 54 -0.67 -14.18 1.98
CA THR A 54 -1.63 -14.64 2.98
C THR A 54 -1.01 -14.80 4.37
N ASP A 55 0.33 -14.80 4.49
CA ASP A 55 1.00 -14.89 5.78
C ASP A 55 0.84 -13.57 6.56
N ILE A 56 0.28 -13.66 7.77
CA ILE A 56 -0.01 -12.50 8.62
C ILE A 56 1.26 -11.70 8.96
N SER A 57 2.34 -12.39 9.34
CA SER A 57 3.59 -11.74 9.75
C SER A 57 4.21 -11.00 8.57
N LEU A 58 4.16 -11.63 7.39
CA LEU A 58 4.64 -11.02 6.16
C LEU A 58 3.78 -9.83 5.73
N ILE A 59 2.45 -9.89 5.89
CA ILE A 59 1.57 -8.75 5.63
C ILE A 59 1.93 -7.58 6.56
N GLU A 60 2.14 -7.84 7.86
CA GLU A 60 2.52 -6.81 8.84
C GLU A 60 3.87 -6.16 8.49
N GLU A 61 4.87 -6.96 8.14
CA GLU A 61 6.18 -6.49 7.72
C GLU A 61 6.09 -5.64 6.44
N LYS A 62 5.46 -6.16 5.38
CA LYS A 62 5.25 -5.44 4.12
C LYS A 62 4.52 -4.12 4.34
N LEU A 63 3.47 -4.14 5.16
CA LEU A 63 2.70 -2.95 5.46
C LEU A 63 3.53 -1.89 6.21
N LYS A 64 4.44 -2.32 7.09
CA LYS A 64 5.40 -1.41 7.77
C LYS A 64 6.41 -0.82 6.79
N ILE A 65 6.97 -1.63 5.90
CA ILE A 65 7.92 -1.21 4.86
C ILE A 65 7.26 -0.22 3.91
N CYS A 66 6.12 -0.58 3.30
CA CYS A 66 5.39 0.29 2.38
C CYS A 66 4.99 1.62 3.03
N ARG A 67 4.59 1.62 4.32
CA ARG A 67 4.31 2.87 5.04
C ARG A 67 5.52 3.79 5.11
N ARG A 68 6.72 3.22 5.31
CA ARG A 68 7.97 3.99 5.35
C ARG A 68 8.31 4.53 3.97
N GLU A 69 8.24 3.70 2.94
CA GLU A 69 8.54 4.08 1.55
C GLU A 69 7.60 5.19 1.06
N ILE A 70 6.29 5.03 1.29
CA ILE A 70 5.29 6.04 0.90
C ILE A 70 5.59 7.40 1.52
N ARG A 71 6.01 7.44 2.80
CA ARG A 71 6.39 8.68 3.47
C ARG A 71 7.68 9.31 2.94
N GLN A 72 8.58 8.50 2.35
CA GLN A 72 9.83 8.99 1.78
C GLN A 72 9.62 9.56 0.38
N ILE A 73 8.72 8.97 -0.41
CA ILE A 73 8.50 9.38 -1.81
C ILE A 73 7.41 10.43 -1.97
N LEU A 74 6.37 10.41 -1.12
CA LEU A 74 5.27 11.35 -1.24
C LEU A 74 5.51 12.56 -0.36
N PRO A 75 5.24 13.78 -0.86
CA PRO A 75 5.18 14.94 0.00
C PRO A 75 4.11 14.68 1.07
N CYS A 76 4.43 15.05 2.31
CA CYS A 76 3.43 15.04 3.37
C CYS A 76 2.28 15.97 2.92
N PRO A 77 1.02 15.50 2.94
CA PRO A 77 -0.11 16.36 2.59
C PRO A 77 -0.21 17.57 3.52
#